data_AF-A0A6S6QX27-F1
#
_entry.id   AF-A0A6S6QX27-F1
#
_cell.length_a   1.000
_cell.length_b   1.000
_cell.length_c   1.000
_cell.angle_alpha   90.00
_cell.angle_beta   90.00
_cell.angle_gamma   90.00
#
_symmetry.space_group_name_H-M   'P 1'
#
loop_
_entity.id
_entity.type
_entity.pdbx_description
1 polymer ?
#
loop_
_entity_poly.entity_id
_entity_poly.type
_entity_poly.pdbx_seq_one_letter_code
_entity_poly.pdbx_strand_id
1 'polypeptide(L)'
;MSNWQQILQPIDEEYLIGLTNKGIVKRASKDLEQAACTLKEEGDKLVVQVDEALCTLEELIGDSKCSCPSRSICKHIVIAVLYAKDKLQREEKTGREEKTETDNALFPSILEYPLPKLKAVLGDKKYQNFCNRVKQGIYPVIKTGTTVTVEFKDADIKVRLLNPIEHSSCSCHKKDLCQHKAEAILYFQLKEGKVTLPDLEKETLDSRDIDLNGMKQLAGYIQELLTQQIVTGLARSSPSITDTLERTAILCHNGNLAEFERKLRELKEEYEHYFNRSASFCADSLLHKICQLYRMSKRLLLTEDKLEAASLAGEFRVEYLPAGTLTLLGMGQRQFHSKTGYEGETYYFLEETTQEWYTYTNARPVYYDTKNRAGQGEKGRAPWQLLCSLEELSEGRIMLYNGKASLEHRLSATTEAKAEYFGRADIDLKNYKKQYYEDFLKLYEERIKNSWLKEEQGTNENLNQLEQMVLIKPASIKNAVFDAIRQQYSMELYDTANRMILLQIAYSKKENYTIRFLERLARRIEKGVVEVPCFFGILYKEEGKLKLYPIHYFNEPA
;
A
#
# COMPACT_ATOMS: atom_id res chain seq x y z
N MET A 1 36.20 33.05 -18.51
CA MET A 1 35.04 33.67 -19.17
C MET A 1 33.89 32.71 -19.03
N SER A 2 32.96 32.99 -18.11
CA SER A 2 31.75 32.20 -17.93
C SER A 2 30.97 32.18 -19.24
N ASN A 3 30.57 30.99 -19.72
CA ASN A 3 29.80 30.86 -20.95
C ASN A 3 28.33 31.26 -20.66
N TRP A 4 28.08 32.57 -20.58
CA TRP A 4 26.78 33.14 -20.29
C TRP A 4 25.69 32.72 -21.28
N GLN A 5 26.05 32.33 -22.51
CA GLN A 5 25.11 31.75 -23.46
C GLN A 5 24.54 30.43 -22.95
N GLN A 6 25.38 29.53 -22.44
CA GLN A 6 24.92 28.27 -21.84
C GLN A 6 24.03 28.51 -20.61
N ILE A 7 24.29 29.56 -19.83
CA ILE A 7 23.50 29.93 -18.65
C ILE A 7 22.13 30.48 -19.05
N LEU A 8 22.07 31.36 -20.06
CA LEU A 8 20.86 32.08 -20.45
C LEU A 8 19.99 31.31 -21.47
N GLN A 9 20.56 30.39 -22.24
CA GLN A 9 19.85 29.58 -23.22
C GLN A 9 18.63 28.81 -22.65
N PRO A 10 18.74 28.06 -21.52
CA PRO A 10 17.62 27.29 -20.96
C PRO A 10 16.54 28.15 -20.29
N ILE A 11 16.78 29.44 -20.11
CA ILE A 11 15.85 30.36 -19.42
C ILE A 11 14.77 30.81 -20.40
N ASP A 12 13.58 30.23 -20.29
CA ASP A 12 12.41 30.61 -21.06
C ASP A 12 11.42 31.46 -20.24
N GLU A 13 10.29 31.82 -20.86
CA GLU A 13 9.24 32.60 -20.20
C GLU A 13 8.71 31.87 -18.95
N GLU A 14 8.61 30.54 -18.99
CA GLU A 14 8.08 29.73 -17.88
C GLU A 14 9.03 29.73 -16.67
N TYR A 15 10.34 29.67 -16.88
CA TYR A 15 11.37 29.82 -15.84
C TYR A 15 11.30 31.21 -15.18
N LEU A 16 11.21 32.28 -15.98
CA LEU A 16 11.09 33.67 -15.47
C LEU A 16 9.78 33.91 -14.70
N ILE A 17 8.69 33.27 -15.13
CA ILE A 17 7.42 33.25 -14.39
C ILE A 17 7.59 32.49 -13.07
N GLY A 18 8.43 31.44 -13.05
CA GLY A 18 8.80 30.69 -11.85
C GLY A 18 9.54 31.53 -10.81
N LEU A 19 10.49 32.36 -11.23
CA LEU A 19 11.23 33.28 -10.35
C LEU A 19 10.40 34.47 -9.86
N THR A 20 9.35 34.86 -10.60
CA THR A 20 8.56 36.07 -10.34
C THR A 20 7.05 35.79 -10.36
N ASN A 21 6.29 36.53 -11.18
CA ASN A 21 4.93 36.25 -11.55
C ASN A 21 4.68 36.65 -13.02
N LYS A 22 3.63 36.10 -13.60
CA LYS A 22 3.23 36.34 -15.01
C LYS A 22 3.02 37.83 -15.33
N GLY A 23 2.57 38.64 -14.37
CA GLY A 23 2.34 40.06 -14.55
C GLY A 23 3.63 40.89 -14.67
N ILE A 24 4.72 40.48 -14.01
CA ILE A 24 6.03 41.12 -14.14
C ILE A 24 6.66 40.75 -15.48
N VAL A 25 6.65 39.46 -15.86
CA VAL A 25 7.27 38.98 -17.11
C VAL A 25 6.61 39.62 -18.34
N LYS A 26 5.27 39.70 -18.38
CA LYS A 26 4.56 40.36 -19.48
C LYS A 26 4.85 41.86 -19.59
N ARG A 27 4.95 42.55 -18.44
CA ARG A 27 5.33 43.98 -18.42
C ARG A 27 6.77 44.18 -18.87
N ALA A 28 7.69 43.36 -18.38
CA ALA A 28 9.09 43.37 -18.81
C ALA A 28 9.25 43.15 -20.31
N SER A 29 8.53 42.17 -20.88
CA SER A 29 8.59 41.88 -22.32
C SER A 29 8.09 43.05 -23.18
N LYS A 30 7.04 43.75 -22.72
CA LYS A 30 6.52 44.94 -23.41
C LYS A 30 7.43 46.17 -23.24
N ASP A 31 7.95 46.37 -22.03
CA ASP A 31 8.84 47.50 -21.72
C ASP A 31 10.20 47.35 -22.44
N LEU A 32 10.68 46.12 -22.69
CA LEU A 32 11.91 45.83 -23.42
C LEU A 32 11.94 46.43 -24.83
N GLU A 33 10.79 46.54 -25.52
CA GLU A 33 10.71 47.17 -26.84
C GLU A 33 11.00 48.68 -26.81
N GLN A 34 10.89 49.31 -25.65
CA GLN A 34 10.99 50.77 -25.46
C GLN A 34 12.15 51.19 -24.55
N ALA A 35 12.74 50.26 -23.79
CA ALA A 35 13.78 50.53 -22.81
C ALA A 35 15.15 50.77 -23.48
N ALA A 36 15.91 51.72 -22.94
CA ALA A 36 17.30 51.92 -23.33
C ALA A 36 18.19 50.92 -22.55
N CYS A 37 18.69 49.90 -23.25
CA CYS A 37 19.51 48.85 -22.64
C CYS A 37 20.96 48.88 -23.15
N THR A 38 21.93 48.76 -22.23
CA THR A 38 23.34 48.53 -22.56
C THR A 38 23.91 47.40 -21.72
N LEU A 39 24.79 46.60 -22.31
CA LEU A 39 25.36 45.40 -21.70
C LEU A 39 26.89 45.54 -21.62
N LYS A 40 27.44 45.29 -20.44
CA LYS A 40 28.87 45.26 -20.15
C LYS A 40 29.22 43.97 -19.41
N GLU A 41 30.37 43.40 -19.76
CA GLU A 41 30.95 42.27 -19.03
C GLU A 41 31.96 42.81 -18.02
N GLU A 42 31.73 42.52 -16.74
CA GLU A 42 32.64 42.89 -15.65
C GLU A 42 33.10 41.62 -14.92
N GLY A 43 34.26 41.08 -15.33
CA GLY A 43 34.80 39.85 -14.76
C GLY A 43 33.90 38.65 -15.06
N ASP A 44 33.44 37.96 -14.01
CA ASP A 44 32.52 36.81 -14.12
C ASP A 44 31.04 37.22 -14.04
N LYS A 45 30.71 38.53 -14.08
CA LYS A 45 29.34 39.04 -13.96
C LYS A 45 28.90 39.80 -15.20
N LEU A 46 27.59 39.71 -15.48
CA LEU A 46 26.96 40.40 -16.59
C LEU A 46 26.18 41.61 -16.07
N VAL A 47 26.63 42.83 -16.42
CA VAL A 47 26.00 44.07 -15.97
C VAL A 47 25.19 44.66 -17.12
N VAL A 48 23.88 44.75 -16.92
CA VAL A 48 22.95 45.34 -17.88
C VAL A 48 22.33 46.60 -17.28
N GLN A 49 22.55 47.73 -17.93
CA GLN A 49 21.85 48.95 -17.62
C GLN A 49 20.51 48.96 -18.36
N VAL A 50 19.41 49.14 -17.63
CA VAL A 50 18.04 49.25 -18.14
C VAL A 50 17.50 50.60 -17.70
N ASP A 51 17.45 51.57 -18.62
CA ASP A 51 17.15 52.97 -18.33
C ASP A 51 18.09 53.54 -17.22
N GLU A 52 17.53 53.92 -16.07
CA GLU A 52 18.28 54.41 -14.90
C GLU A 52 18.69 53.27 -13.93
N ALA A 53 18.21 52.04 -14.14
CA ALA A 53 18.47 50.91 -13.27
C ALA A 53 19.69 50.10 -13.74
N LEU A 54 20.61 49.82 -12.82
CA LEU A 54 21.76 48.95 -13.06
C LEU A 54 21.43 47.55 -12.55
N CYS A 55 21.43 46.55 -13.43
CA CYS A 55 21.19 45.15 -13.09
C CYS A 55 22.48 44.35 -13.21
N THR A 56 22.84 43.62 -12.15
CA THR A 56 23.96 42.68 -12.13
C THR A 56 23.40 41.27 -12.15
N LEU A 57 23.57 40.57 -13.26
CA LEU A 57 23.19 39.17 -13.43
C LEU A 57 24.25 38.28 -12.78
N GLU A 58 23.78 37.30 -12.02
CA GLU A 58 24.59 36.24 -11.41
C GLU A 58 24.33 34.92 -12.16
N GLU A 59 25.24 33.93 -12.05
CA GLU A 59 25.08 32.64 -12.73
C GLU A 59 23.76 31.94 -12.36
N LEU A 60 23.35 32.10 -11.08
CA LEU A 60 22.01 31.79 -10.61
C LEU A 60 21.13 33.04 -10.75
N ILE A 61 20.28 33.08 -11.77
CA ILE A 61 19.51 34.28 -12.10
C ILE A 61 18.60 34.75 -10.94
N GLY A 62 18.16 33.84 -10.08
CA GLY A 62 17.39 34.20 -8.88
C GLY A 62 18.14 35.06 -7.85
N ASP A 63 19.48 35.11 -7.91
CA ASP A 63 20.34 35.91 -7.04
C ASP A 63 20.78 37.25 -7.65
N SER A 64 20.33 37.53 -8.88
CA SER A 64 20.65 38.77 -9.60
C SER A 64 20.18 40.00 -8.84
N LYS A 65 20.98 41.07 -8.88
CA LYS A 65 20.75 42.31 -8.14
C LYS A 65 20.38 43.45 -9.07
N CYS A 66 19.58 44.37 -8.56
CA CYS A 66 19.20 45.59 -9.27
C CYS A 66 19.33 46.79 -8.33
N SER A 67 19.73 47.95 -8.87
CA SER A 67 19.79 49.21 -8.12
C SER A 67 18.41 49.78 -7.75
N CYS A 68 17.32 49.22 -8.27
CA CYS A 68 15.96 49.65 -7.95
C CYS A 68 15.55 49.24 -6.52
N PRO A 69 14.53 49.88 -5.91
CA PRO A 69 14.12 49.61 -4.52
C PRO A 69 13.47 48.24 -4.29
N SER A 70 13.32 47.41 -5.34
CA SER A 70 12.74 46.07 -5.23
C SER A 70 13.64 45.12 -4.46
N ARG A 71 13.06 44.35 -3.53
CA ARG A 71 13.77 43.32 -2.74
C ARG A 71 13.68 41.91 -3.35
N SER A 72 13.09 41.80 -4.53
CA SER A 72 12.92 40.56 -5.30
C SER A 72 13.26 40.82 -6.76
N ILE A 73 13.38 39.74 -7.55
CA ILE A 73 13.51 39.82 -9.00
C ILE A 73 12.43 40.75 -9.57
N CYS A 74 12.88 41.88 -10.12
CA CYS A 74 12.05 42.98 -10.55
C CYS A 74 11.91 42.97 -12.09
N LYS A 75 11.07 43.86 -12.62
CA LYS A 75 10.93 43.98 -14.08
C LYS A 75 12.27 44.28 -14.78
N HIS A 76 13.16 45.07 -14.18
CA HIS A 76 14.45 45.42 -14.80
C HIS A 76 15.38 44.21 -14.91
N ILE A 77 15.38 43.30 -13.92
CA ILE A 77 16.16 42.05 -14.00
C ILE A 77 15.62 41.15 -15.11
N VAL A 78 14.29 41.04 -15.25
CA VAL A 78 13.69 40.26 -16.34
C VAL A 78 14.03 40.87 -17.71
N ILE A 79 13.95 42.21 -17.85
CA ILE A 79 14.38 42.93 -19.06
C ILE A 79 15.86 42.67 -19.35
N ALA A 80 16.72 42.75 -18.33
CA ALA A 80 18.16 42.53 -18.44
C ALA A 80 18.48 41.10 -18.93
N VAL A 81 17.80 40.09 -18.40
CA VAL A 81 17.96 38.69 -18.83
C VAL A 81 17.52 38.49 -20.28
N LEU A 82 16.35 39.02 -20.65
CA LEU A 82 15.83 38.90 -22.02
C LEU A 82 16.72 39.64 -23.03
N TYR A 83 17.18 40.85 -22.68
CA TYR A 83 18.09 41.66 -23.50
C TYR A 83 19.46 40.99 -23.66
N ALA A 84 20.06 40.49 -22.57
CA ALA A 84 21.33 39.78 -22.62
C ALA A 84 21.24 38.53 -23.49
N LYS A 85 20.15 37.76 -23.36
CA LYS A 85 19.90 36.57 -24.18
C LYS A 85 19.80 36.90 -25.67
N ASP A 86 19.02 37.90 -26.05
CA ASP A 86 18.86 38.31 -27.45
C ASP A 86 20.15 38.90 -28.04
N LYS A 87 20.89 39.70 -27.28
CA LYS A 87 22.16 40.30 -27.73
C LYS A 87 23.24 39.23 -27.97
N LEU A 88 23.42 38.31 -27.02
CA LEU A 88 24.40 37.22 -27.14
C LEU A 88 24.04 36.22 -28.26
N GLN A 89 22.74 36.00 -28.53
CA GLN A 89 22.28 35.20 -29.67
C GLN A 89 22.47 35.91 -31.02
N ARG A 90 22.44 37.25 -31.07
CA ARG A 90 22.70 38.03 -32.28
C ARG A 90 24.18 38.14 -32.61
N GLU A 91 25.05 38.18 -31.58
CA GLU A 91 26.50 38.20 -31.74
C GLU A 91 27.06 36.87 -32.31
N GLU A 92 26.36 35.74 -32.11
CA GLU A 92 26.71 34.43 -32.69
C GLU A 92 26.26 34.21 -34.14
N LYS A 93 25.26 34.96 -34.65
CA LYS A 93 24.77 34.79 -36.03
C LYS A 93 25.78 35.21 -37.11
N THR A 94 26.97 35.67 -36.73
CA THR A 94 28.15 35.85 -37.60
C THR A 94 29.20 34.72 -37.51
N GLY A 95 28.87 33.54 -36.97
CA GLY A 95 29.78 32.40 -37.03
C GLY A 95 29.23 31.08 -36.50
N ARG A 96 28.87 30.19 -37.44
CA ARG A 96 28.57 28.74 -37.33
C ARG A 96 27.23 28.32 -36.72
N GLU A 97 26.44 27.71 -37.59
CA GLU A 97 25.42 26.71 -37.27
C GLU A 97 26.08 25.49 -36.61
N GLU A 98 25.57 25.05 -35.46
CA GLU A 98 25.52 23.62 -35.17
C GLU A 98 24.41 23.24 -34.17
N LYS A 99 23.60 22.30 -34.65
CA LYS A 99 22.78 21.27 -33.99
C LYS A 99 22.60 21.36 -32.46
N THR A 100 21.34 21.55 -32.08
CA THR A 100 20.78 21.18 -30.78
C THR A 100 20.71 19.66 -30.65
N GLU A 101 21.61 19.07 -29.87
CA GLU A 101 21.37 17.78 -29.21
C GLU A 101 20.64 18.05 -27.90
N THR A 102 19.39 17.62 -27.86
CA THR A 102 18.54 17.52 -26.67
C THR A 102 18.95 16.31 -25.82
N ASP A 103 18.57 16.40 -24.55
CA ASP A 103 18.55 15.35 -23.53
C ASP A 103 19.87 15.06 -22.82
N ASN A 104 20.13 15.85 -21.76
CA ASN A 104 20.53 15.28 -20.47
C ASN A 104 20.22 16.25 -19.30
N ALA A 105 19.30 15.80 -18.43
CA ALA A 105 18.96 16.29 -17.09
C ALA A 105 18.79 17.81 -16.88
N LEU A 106 17.57 18.32 -17.11
CA LEU A 106 17.17 19.71 -16.77
C LEU A 106 17.18 20.03 -15.25
N PHE A 107 17.24 19.01 -14.37
CA PHE A 107 17.02 19.15 -12.92
C PHE A 107 17.99 18.36 -12.00
N PRO A 108 19.32 18.43 -12.19
CA PRO A 108 20.29 17.69 -11.37
C PRO A 108 20.16 17.97 -9.87
N SER A 109 19.98 19.23 -9.46
CA SER A 109 19.87 19.59 -8.04
C SER A 109 18.65 18.97 -7.35
N ILE A 110 17.54 18.81 -8.07
CA ILE A 110 16.31 18.18 -7.57
C ILE A 110 16.51 16.67 -7.46
N LEU A 111 17.09 16.07 -8.48
CA LEU A 111 17.35 14.64 -8.53
C LEU A 111 18.38 14.22 -7.47
N GLU A 112 19.44 15.00 -7.24
CA GLU A 112 20.51 14.70 -6.28
C GLU A 112 20.21 15.09 -4.83
N TYR A 113 19.04 15.67 -4.56
CA TYR A 113 18.73 16.13 -3.21
C TYR A 113 18.67 14.96 -2.21
N PRO A 114 19.40 15.01 -1.07
CA PRO A 114 19.54 13.86 -0.17
C PRO A 114 18.22 13.43 0.50
N LEU A 115 17.91 12.12 0.41
CA LEU A 115 16.77 11.49 1.09
C LEU A 115 16.71 11.76 2.61
N PRO A 116 17.81 11.68 3.37
CA PRO A 116 17.75 11.92 4.83
C PRO A 116 17.30 13.34 5.18
N LYS A 117 17.68 14.33 4.36
CA LYS A 117 17.24 15.73 4.55
C LYS A 117 15.75 15.89 4.25
N LEU A 118 15.25 15.22 3.21
CA LEU A 118 13.82 15.25 2.86
C LEU A 118 12.97 14.62 3.96
N LYS A 119 13.41 13.47 4.49
CA LYS A 119 12.75 12.81 5.62
C LYS A 119 12.74 13.69 6.87
N ALA A 120 13.87 14.30 7.23
CA ALA A 120 13.95 15.19 8.38
C ALA A 120 12.97 16.38 8.29
N VAL A 121 12.79 16.94 7.09
CA VAL A 121 11.85 18.06 6.86
C VAL A 121 10.39 17.60 6.89
N LEU A 122 10.08 16.43 6.33
CA LEU A 122 8.75 15.83 6.37
C LEU A 122 8.33 15.43 7.80
N GLY A 123 9.27 14.87 8.56
CA GLY A 123 9.03 14.18 9.82
C GLY A 123 8.46 12.76 9.59
N ASP A 124 8.69 11.87 10.55
CA ASP A 124 8.44 10.42 10.40
C ASP A 124 7.01 10.08 9.96
N LYS A 125 6.02 10.71 10.60
CA LYS A 125 4.61 10.46 10.30
C LYS A 125 4.21 10.83 8.87
N LYS A 126 4.71 11.96 8.35
CA LYS A 126 4.39 12.39 6.97
C LYS A 126 5.21 11.64 5.93
N TYR A 127 6.46 11.29 6.25
CA TYR A 127 7.29 10.45 5.39
C TYR A 127 6.68 9.05 5.21
N GLN A 128 6.23 8.42 6.31
CA GLN A 128 5.50 7.16 6.25
C GLN A 128 4.21 7.28 5.42
N ASN A 129 3.41 8.33 5.64
CA ASN A 129 2.21 8.57 4.83
C ASN A 129 2.54 8.73 3.33
N PHE A 130 3.65 9.38 3.00
CA PHE A 130 4.14 9.51 1.63
C PHE A 130 4.49 8.14 1.04
N CYS A 131 5.33 7.34 1.70
CA CYS A 131 5.71 5.99 1.22
C CYS A 131 4.48 5.12 0.94
N ASN A 132 3.46 5.22 1.79
CA ASN A 132 2.23 4.44 1.65
C ASN A 132 1.32 4.92 0.51
N ARG A 133 1.23 6.24 0.26
CA ARG A 133 0.53 6.77 -0.92
C ARG A 133 1.15 6.26 -2.22
N VAL A 134 2.49 6.23 -2.26
CA VAL A 134 3.23 5.69 -3.41
C VAL A 134 2.93 4.19 -3.59
N LYS A 135 2.91 3.40 -2.52
CA LYS A 135 2.53 1.96 -2.57
C LYS A 135 1.12 1.74 -3.11
N GLN A 136 0.18 2.64 -2.78
CA GLN A 136 -1.21 2.59 -3.24
C GLN A 136 -1.39 3.14 -4.66
N GLY A 137 -0.32 3.56 -5.34
CA GLY A 137 -0.39 4.15 -6.68
C GLY A 137 -1.03 5.54 -6.72
N ILE A 138 -1.12 6.22 -5.57
CA ILE A 138 -1.69 7.56 -5.48
C ILE A 138 -0.58 8.58 -5.75
N TYR A 139 -0.61 9.18 -6.95
CA TYR A 139 0.36 10.19 -7.36
C TYR A 139 -0.31 11.55 -7.58
N PRO A 140 0.35 12.66 -7.18
CA PRO A 140 -0.08 14.00 -7.57
C PRO A 140 0.09 14.19 -9.08
N VAL A 141 -0.57 15.21 -9.62
CA VAL A 141 -0.38 15.57 -11.03
C VAL A 141 0.96 16.27 -11.20
N ILE A 142 1.88 15.67 -11.94
CA ILE A 142 3.23 16.20 -12.18
C ILE A 142 3.35 16.62 -13.65
N LYS A 143 3.55 17.92 -13.88
CA LYS A 143 3.83 18.49 -15.21
C LYS A 143 5.30 18.90 -15.29
N THR A 144 5.97 18.43 -16.35
CA THR A 144 7.40 18.64 -16.60
C THR A 144 7.58 19.53 -17.83
N GLY A 145 8.28 20.65 -17.65
CA GLY A 145 8.73 21.58 -18.70
C GLY A 145 10.10 22.13 -18.32
N THR A 146 10.32 23.44 -18.43
CA THR A 146 11.50 24.12 -17.85
C THR A 146 11.39 24.32 -16.34
N THR A 147 10.19 24.13 -15.78
CA THR A 147 9.94 23.97 -14.35
C THR A 147 9.15 22.69 -14.09
N VAL A 148 9.29 22.12 -12.89
CA VAL A 148 8.47 20.96 -12.47
C VAL A 148 7.33 21.48 -11.61
N THR A 149 6.10 21.29 -12.06
CA THR A 149 4.91 21.66 -11.29
C THR A 149 4.23 20.42 -10.73
N VAL A 150 4.08 20.37 -9.41
CA VAL A 150 3.40 19.30 -8.66
C VAL A 150 2.12 19.86 -8.03
N GLU A 151 0.97 19.30 -8.41
CA GLU A 151 -0.36 19.69 -7.91
C GLU A 151 -0.96 18.59 -7.03
N PHE A 152 -1.17 18.91 -5.75
CA PHE A 152 -1.81 18.04 -4.76
C PHE A 152 -3.30 18.35 -4.67
N LYS A 153 -4.14 17.58 -5.37
CA LYS A 153 -5.60 17.81 -5.44
C LYS A 153 -6.29 17.76 -4.07
N ASP A 154 -5.84 16.86 -3.19
CA ASP A 154 -6.46 16.66 -1.87
C ASP A 154 -6.23 17.82 -0.90
N ALA A 155 -5.19 18.64 -1.13
CA ALA A 155 -4.77 19.68 -0.21
C ALA A 155 -4.87 21.10 -0.80
N ASP A 156 -5.32 21.23 -2.05
CA ASP A 156 -5.29 22.48 -2.83
C ASP A 156 -3.91 23.17 -2.79
N ILE A 157 -2.84 22.36 -2.89
CA ILE A 157 -1.46 22.84 -2.83
C ILE A 157 -0.79 22.66 -4.19
N LYS A 158 -0.12 23.74 -4.62
CA LYS A 158 0.67 23.77 -5.85
C LYS A 158 2.12 24.12 -5.52
N VAL A 159 3.03 23.24 -5.93
CA VAL A 159 4.47 23.41 -5.78
C VAL A 159 5.08 23.55 -7.16
N ARG A 160 5.94 24.56 -7.34
CA ARG A 160 6.74 24.75 -8.55
C ARG A 160 8.20 24.64 -8.17
N LEU A 161 8.84 23.57 -8.61
CA LEU A 161 10.25 23.30 -8.40
C LEU A 161 11.06 23.92 -9.55
N LEU A 162 12.11 24.63 -9.18
CA LEU A 162 13.09 25.23 -10.07
C LEU A 162 14.46 24.60 -9.83
N ASN A 163 15.33 24.68 -10.82
CA ASN A 163 16.74 24.37 -10.68
C ASN A 163 17.52 25.69 -10.63
N PRO A 164 18.19 26.02 -9.51
CA PRO A 164 18.35 25.24 -8.27
C PRO A 164 17.14 25.37 -7.31
N ILE A 165 17.04 24.44 -6.33
CA ILE A 165 15.83 24.25 -5.49
C ILE A 165 15.48 25.48 -4.64
N GLU A 166 16.45 26.32 -4.30
CA GLU A 166 16.30 27.49 -3.43
C GLU A 166 15.26 28.49 -3.98
N HIS A 167 15.09 28.52 -5.30
CA HIS A 167 14.11 29.39 -5.96
C HIS A 167 12.73 28.74 -6.14
N SER A 168 12.56 27.50 -5.69
CA SER A 168 11.29 26.78 -5.76
C SER A 168 10.20 27.45 -4.92
N SER A 169 9.00 27.55 -5.46
CA SER A 169 7.84 28.18 -4.81
C SER A 169 6.78 27.17 -4.41
N CYS A 170 6.03 27.47 -3.36
CA CYS A 170 4.93 26.65 -2.86
C CYS A 170 3.78 27.57 -2.41
N SER A 171 2.55 27.16 -2.69
CA SER A 171 1.34 27.91 -2.30
C SER A 171 1.18 28.10 -0.78
N CYS A 172 1.94 27.39 0.04
CA CYS A 172 1.99 27.63 1.50
C CYS A 172 2.81 28.88 1.91
N HIS A 173 3.40 29.62 0.96
CA HIS A 173 4.14 30.87 1.15
C HIS A 173 5.40 30.80 2.05
N LYS A 174 5.83 29.61 2.50
CA LYS A 174 7.12 29.44 3.18
C LYS A 174 8.28 29.55 2.19
N LYS A 175 9.24 30.43 2.50
CA LYS A 175 10.45 30.65 1.70
C LYS A 175 11.39 29.43 1.75
N ASP A 176 11.60 28.87 2.93
CA ASP A 176 12.45 27.69 3.12
C ASP A 176 11.83 26.40 2.55
N LEU A 177 12.59 25.30 2.61
CA LEU A 177 12.11 23.98 2.22
C LEU A 177 11.00 23.53 3.17
N CYS A 178 9.74 23.68 2.74
CA CYS A 178 8.58 23.24 3.49
C CYS A 178 8.28 21.76 3.21
N GLN A 179 7.42 21.16 4.04
CA GLN A 179 7.00 19.76 3.90
C GLN A 179 6.42 19.44 2.50
N HIS A 180 5.69 20.37 1.89
CA HIS A 180 5.12 20.16 0.54
C HIS A 180 6.19 20.21 -0.55
N LYS A 181 7.22 21.08 -0.41
CA LYS A 181 8.36 21.09 -1.34
C LYS A 181 9.15 19.78 -1.22
N ALA A 182 9.38 19.30 0.00
CA ALA A 182 10.04 18.01 0.22
C ALA A 182 9.25 16.83 -0.38
N GLU A 183 7.92 16.80 -0.17
CA GLU A 183 7.04 15.78 -0.76
C GLU A 183 7.05 15.84 -2.31
N ALA A 184 7.01 17.05 -2.89
CA ALA A 184 7.08 17.25 -4.33
C ALA A 184 8.41 16.79 -4.94
N ILE A 185 9.54 17.02 -4.26
CA ILE A 185 10.85 16.53 -4.68
C ILE A 185 10.87 15.01 -4.71
N LEU A 186 10.37 14.34 -3.66
CA LEU A 186 10.33 12.88 -3.61
C LEU A 186 9.45 12.26 -4.71
N TYR A 187 8.28 12.84 -4.98
CA TYR A 187 7.43 12.38 -6.09
C TYR A 187 8.13 12.53 -7.46
N PHE A 188 8.88 13.61 -7.66
CA PHE A 188 9.65 13.79 -8.88
C PHE A 188 10.84 12.81 -8.98
N GLN A 189 11.56 12.58 -7.88
CA GLN A 189 12.65 11.59 -7.81
C GLN A 189 12.17 10.16 -8.10
N LEU A 190 10.96 9.81 -7.64
CA LEU A 190 10.30 8.53 -7.96
C LEU A 190 9.91 8.44 -9.44
N LYS A 191 9.33 9.52 -10.00
CA LYS A 191 8.90 9.55 -11.42
C LYS A 191 10.08 9.35 -12.37
N GLU A 192 11.23 9.94 -12.05
CA GLU A 192 12.47 9.84 -12.84
C GLU A 192 13.29 8.59 -12.49
N GLY A 193 12.81 7.73 -11.58
CA GLY A 193 13.43 6.43 -11.25
C GLY A 193 14.73 6.52 -10.43
N LYS A 194 15.05 7.68 -9.86
CA LYS A 194 16.28 7.86 -9.07
C LYS A 194 16.18 7.33 -7.64
N VAL A 195 14.97 7.33 -7.10
CA VAL A 195 14.64 6.75 -5.80
C VAL A 195 13.59 5.69 -6.05
N THR A 196 13.74 4.52 -5.44
CA THR A 196 12.77 3.43 -5.55
C THR A 196 11.99 3.26 -4.24
N LEU A 197 10.85 2.55 -4.30
CA LEU A 197 10.08 2.18 -3.11
C LEU A 197 10.95 1.47 -2.04
N PRO A 198 11.80 0.48 -2.39
CA PRO A 198 12.74 -0.11 -1.44
C PRO A 198 13.68 0.88 -0.77
N ASP A 199 14.18 1.90 -1.48
CA ASP A 199 15.09 2.90 -0.91
C ASP A 199 14.40 3.75 0.15
N LEU A 200 13.13 4.10 -0.09
CA LEU A 200 12.31 4.82 0.88
C LEU A 200 12.04 3.98 2.14
N GLU A 201 11.76 2.68 1.96
CA GLU A 201 11.51 1.77 3.08
C GLU A 201 12.76 1.59 3.97
N LYS A 202 13.94 1.42 3.35
CA LYS A 202 15.23 1.34 4.06
C LYS A 202 15.47 2.54 4.96
N GLU A 203 15.27 3.75 4.42
CA GLU A 203 15.45 4.99 5.17
C GLU A 203 14.49 5.05 6.39
N THR A 204 13.29 4.46 6.29
CA THR A 204 12.33 4.40 7.41
C THR A 204 12.79 3.46 8.53
N LEU A 205 13.52 2.41 8.19
CA LEU A 205 14.00 1.40 9.15
C LEU A 205 15.33 1.77 9.76
N ASP A 206 16.20 2.48 9.05
CA ASP A 206 17.45 2.97 9.63
C ASP A 206 17.21 3.99 10.77
N SER A 207 16.03 4.62 10.85
CA SER A 207 15.62 5.40 12.02
C SER A 207 15.08 4.59 13.19
N ARG A 208 14.66 3.33 12.96
CA ARG A 208 14.25 2.44 14.05
C ARG A 208 15.53 1.76 14.56
N ASP A 209 15.82 1.91 15.84
CA ASP A 209 16.95 1.22 16.47
C ASP A 209 16.62 -0.28 16.61
N ILE A 210 16.72 -1.02 15.49
CA ILE A 210 16.44 -2.44 15.42
C ILE A 210 17.64 -3.19 15.97
N ASP A 211 17.49 -3.78 17.16
CA ASP A 211 18.46 -4.68 17.76
C ASP A 211 18.47 -6.05 17.05
N LEU A 212 19.10 -6.08 15.88
CA LEU A 212 19.22 -7.29 15.06
C LEU A 212 19.95 -8.41 15.82
N ASN A 213 20.94 -8.06 16.66
CA ASN A 213 21.69 -9.05 17.44
C ASN A 213 20.82 -9.70 18.52
N GLY A 214 20.05 -8.91 19.27
CA GLY A 214 19.08 -9.42 20.24
C GLY A 214 18.01 -10.29 19.59
N MET A 215 17.49 -9.88 18.42
CA MET A 215 16.55 -10.68 17.63
C MET A 215 17.15 -12.03 17.21
N LYS A 216 18.39 -12.05 16.70
CA LYS A 216 19.10 -13.29 16.32
C LYS A 216 19.35 -14.19 17.52
N GLN A 217 19.72 -13.65 18.69
CA GLN A 217 19.91 -14.44 19.90
C GLN A 217 18.61 -15.15 20.33
N LEU A 218 17.49 -14.43 20.35
CA LEU A 218 16.18 -15.03 20.65
C LEU A 218 15.77 -16.08 19.61
N ALA A 219 16.02 -15.82 18.33
CA ALA A 219 15.75 -16.77 17.27
C ALA A 219 16.56 -18.07 17.44
N GLY A 220 17.84 -17.97 17.81
CA GLY A 220 18.69 -19.11 18.15
C GLY A 220 18.16 -19.91 19.33
N TYR A 221 17.78 -19.23 20.41
CA TYR A 221 17.18 -19.88 21.58
C TYR A 221 15.88 -20.64 21.24
N ILE A 222 15.01 -20.05 20.42
CA ILE A 222 13.78 -20.71 19.94
C ILE A 222 14.13 -21.94 19.09
N GLN A 223 15.10 -21.83 18.19
CA GLN A 223 15.52 -22.94 17.34
C GLN A 223 16.01 -24.14 18.17
N GLU A 224 16.81 -23.87 19.21
CA GLU A 224 17.28 -24.90 20.15
C GLU A 224 16.12 -25.54 20.93
N LEU A 225 15.21 -24.71 21.48
CA LEU A 225 14.03 -25.17 22.20
C LEU A 225 13.17 -26.12 21.35
N LEU A 226 12.87 -25.73 20.10
CA LEU A 226 12.07 -26.53 19.17
C LEU A 226 12.79 -27.84 18.78
N THR A 227 14.10 -27.78 18.56
CA THR A 227 14.92 -28.97 18.28
C THR A 227 14.85 -29.97 19.44
N GLN A 228 14.99 -29.48 20.67
CA GLN A 228 14.88 -30.31 21.88
C GLN A 228 13.48 -30.94 22.01
N GLN A 229 12.41 -30.23 21.64
CA GLN A 229 11.06 -30.80 21.67
C GLN A 229 10.88 -31.93 20.66
N ILE A 230 11.42 -31.80 19.45
CA ILE A 230 11.38 -32.87 18.44
C ILE A 230 12.17 -34.09 18.92
N VAL A 231 13.36 -33.90 19.47
CA VAL A 231 14.20 -35.00 20.01
C VAL A 231 13.53 -35.68 21.20
N THR A 232 12.97 -34.89 22.12
CA THR A 232 12.27 -35.41 23.30
C THR A 232 11.06 -36.23 22.88
N GLY A 233 10.27 -35.72 21.92
CA GLY A 233 9.06 -36.35 21.43
C GLY A 233 7.90 -36.22 22.41
N LEU A 234 6.69 -36.15 21.86
CA LEU A 234 5.46 -35.79 22.59
C LEU A 234 5.15 -36.71 23.79
N ALA A 235 5.43 -38.01 23.66
CA ALA A 235 5.20 -38.99 24.72
C ALA A 235 6.07 -38.80 25.97
N ARG A 236 7.24 -38.15 25.81
CA ARG A 236 8.19 -37.87 26.92
C ARG A 236 8.18 -36.40 27.35
N SER A 237 7.38 -35.56 26.69
CA SER A 237 7.24 -34.16 27.05
C SER A 237 6.57 -34.02 28.42
N SER A 238 7.14 -33.16 29.27
CA SER A 238 6.56 -32.75 30.55
C SER A 238 5.62 -31.55 30.36
N PRO A 239 4.55 -31.41 31.15
CA PRO A 239 3.70 -30.21 31.17
C PRO A 239 4.50 -28.91 31.33
N SER A 240 5.68 -28.94 31.97
CA SER A 240 6.56 -27.77 32.11
C SER A 240 6.97 -27.10 30.80
N ILE A 241 6.80 -27.75 29.64
CA ILE A 241 7.01 -27.12 28.33
C ILE A 241 6.06 -25.93 28.11
N THR A 242 4.84 -25.96 28.65
CA THR A 242 3.88 -24.84 28.48
C THR A 242 4.40 -23.57 29.16
N ASP A 243 5.02 -23.71 30.32
CA ASP A 243 5.64 -22.61 31.06
C ASP A 243 6.90 -22.09 30.36
N THR A 244 7.68 -22.98 29.74
CA THR A 244 8.86 -22.59 28.94
C THR A 244 8.46 -21.84 27.68
N LEU A 245 7.41 -22.28 26.99
CA LEU A 245 6.88 -21.58 25.82
C LEU A 245 6.32 -20.20 26.20
N GLU A 246 5.60 -20.08 27.31
CA GLU A 246 5.11 -18.77 27.78
C GLU A 246 6.26 -17.83 28.16
N ARG A 247 7.26 -18.31 28.89
CA ARG A 247 8.45 -17.51 29.22
C ARG A 247 9.17 -17.04 27.96
N THR A 248 9.29 -17.91 26.95
CA THR A 248 9.91 -17.56 25.67
C THR A 248 9.07 -16.53 24.90
N ALA A 249 7.73 -16.63 24.97
CA ALA A 249 6.83 -15.66 24.38
C ALA A 249 7.00 -14.27 25.02
N ILE A 250 7.18 -14.20 26.34
CA ILE A 250 7.48 -12.95 27.06
C ILE A 250 8.84 -12.37 26.64
N LEU A 251 9.86 -13.22 26.43
CA LEU A 251 11.15 -12.76 25.91
C LEU A 251 11.01 -12.19 24.50
N CYS A 252 10.20 -12.83 23.64
CA CYS A 252 9.88 -12.32 22.31
C CYS A 252 9.14 -10.98 22.38
N HIS A 253 8.22 -10.82 23.34
CA HIS A 253 7.53 -9.56 23.59
C HIS A 253 8.52 -8.41 23.81
N ASN A 254 9.44 -8.61 24.76
CA ASN A 254 10.46 -7.62 25.13
C ASN A 254 11.49 -7.38 24.00
N GLY A 255 11.73 -8.41 23.17
CA GLY A 255 12.59 -8.33 21.98
C GLY A 255 11.91 -7.79 20.73
N ASN A 256 10.67 -7.29 20.82
CA ASN A 256 9.87 -6.81 19.69
C ASN A 256 9.60 -7.85 18.58
N LEU A 257 9.56 -9.14 18.92
CA LEU A 257 9.25 -10.25 18.00
C LEU A 257 7.78 -10.68 18.15
N ALA A 258 6.85 -9.83 17.71
CA ALA A 258 5.41 -10.01 17.89
C ALA A 258 4.84 -11.29 17.27
N GLU A 259 5.28 -11.66 16.06
CA GLU A 259 4.83 -12.89 15.40
C GLU A 259 5.36 -14.14 16.11
N PHE A 260 6.59 -14.10 16.62
CA PHE A 260 7.17 -15.20 17.40
C PHE A 260 6.42 -15.38 18.72
N GLU A 261 6.07 -14.29 19.42
CA GLU A 261 5.21 -14.36 20.62
C GLU A 261 3.89 -15.08 20.31
N ARG A 262 3.20 -14.68 19.23
CA ARG A 262 1.93 -15.28 18.83
C ARG A 262 2.07 -16.77 18.54
N LYS A 263 3.07 -17.15 17.74
CA LYS A 263 3.33 -18.55 17.37
C LYS A 263 3.74 -19.41 18.56
N LEU A 264 4.50 -18.87 19.51
CA LEU A 264 4.84 -19.58 20.75
C LEU A 264 3.61 -19.83 21.63
N ARG A 265 2.68 -18.88 21.72
CA ARG A 265 1.42 -19.07 22.43
C ARG A 265 0.50 -20.06 21.71
N GLU A 266 0.40 -19.99 20.39
CA GLU A 266 -0.34 -20.99 19.59
C GLU A 266 0.24 -22.40 19.74
N LEU A 267 1.56 -22.52 19.90
CA LEU A 267 2.23 -23.78 20.15
C LEU A 267 1.96 -24.29 21.57
N LYS A 268 2.00 -23.39 22.56
CA LYS A 268 1.64 -23.68 23.95
C LYS A 268 0.22 -24.25 24.06
N GLU A 269 -0.74 -23.63 23.37
CA GLU A 269 -2.13 -24.10 23.35
C GLU A 269 -2.26 -25.54 22.82
N GLU A 270 -1.48 -25.94 21.81
CA GLU A 270 -1.48 -27.34 21.31
C GLU A 270 -0.91 -28.31 22.35
N TYR A 271 0.16 -27.93 23.05
CA TYR A 271 0.69 -28.74 24.16
C TYR A 271 -0.32 -28.86 25.29
N GLU A 272 -1.03 -27.79 25.66
CA GLU A 272 -2.10 -27.82 26.64
C GLU A 272 -3.25 -28.76 26.19
N HIS A 273 -3.65 -28.70 24.92
CA HIS A 273 -4.63 -29.64 24.37
C HIS A 273 -4.18 -31.10 24.48
N TYR A 274 -2.91 -31.39 24.21
CA TYR A 274 -2.35 -32.73 24.39
C TYR A 274 -2.40 -33.19 25.84
N PHE A 275 -1.87 -32.39 26.78
CA PHE A 275 -1.82 -32.77 28.20
C PHE A 275 -3.21 -32.90 28.83
N ASN A 276 -4.16 -32.07 28.40
CA ASN A 276 -5.54 -32.13 28.84
C ASN A 276 -6.37 -33.22 28.13
N ARG A 277 -5.77 -33.99 27.21
CA ARG A 277 -6.45 -35.01 26.40
C ARG A 277 -7.68 -34.45 25.66
N SER A 278 -7.55 -33.23 25.17
CA SER A 278 -8.62 -32.55 24.44
C SER A 278 -8.87 -33.23 23.10
N ALA A 279 -10.14 -33.38 22.72
CA ALA A 279 -10.54 -33.82 21.38
C ALA A 279 -10.11 -32.84 20.28
N SER A 280 -9.70 -31.62 20.64
CA SER A 280 -9.19 -30.61 19.71
C SER A 280 -7.70 -30.79 19.36
N PHE A 281 -6.99 -31.71 20.03
CA PHE A 281 -5.58 -31.94 19.77
C PHE A 281 -5.35 -32.68 18.44
N CYS A 282 -4.38 -32.19 17.65
CA CYS A 282 -3.93 -32.84 16.42
C CYS A 282 -2.40 -32.86 16.35
N ALA A 283 -1.81 -34.05 16.26
CA ALA A 283 -0.35 -34.22 16.20
C ALA A 283 0.27 -33.58 14.94
N ASP A 284 -0.43 -33.65 13.81
CA ASP A 284 0.02 -33.05 12.54
C ASP A 284 0.03 -31.51 12.64
N SER A 285 -0.99 -30.92 13.29
CA SER A 285 -1.04 -29.48 13.58
C SER A 285 0.12 -29.04 14.48
N LEU A 286 0.40 -29.80 15.54
CA LEU A 286 1.53 -29.53 16.43
C LEU A 286 2.86 -29.55 15.68
N LEU A 287 3.10 -30.61 14.89
CA LEU A 287 4.33 -30.73 14.09
C LEU A 287 4.44 -29.59 13.08
N HIS A 288 3.36 -29.24 12.40
CA HIS A 288 3.31 -28.14 11.45
C HIS A 288 3.71 -26.81 12.10
N LYS A 289 3.14 -26.47 13.26
CA LYS A 289 3.47 -25.26 14.02
C LYS A 289 4.93 -25.23 14.48
N ILE A 290 5.47 -26.36 14.93
CA ILE A 290 6.90 -26.47 15.29
C ILE A 290 7.78 -26.20 14.07
N CYS A 291 7.48 -26.82 12.93
CA CYS A 291 8.25 -26.62 11.70
C CYS A 291 8.13 -25.19 11.17
N GLN A 292 6.94 -24.57 11.24
CA GLN A 292 6.71 -23.18 10.85
C GLN A 292 7.58 -22.23 11.69
N LEU A 293 7.51 -22.35 13.02
CA LEU A 293 8.28 -21.49 13.91
C LEU A 293 9.79 -21.72 13.77
N TYR A 294 10.22 -22.97 13.58
CA TYR A 294 11.64 -23.29 13.32
C TYR A 294 12.15 -22.62 12.05
N ARG A 295 11.37 -22.65 10.96
CA ARG A 295 11.73 -21.98 9.69
C ARG A 295 11.82 -20.48 9.88
N MET A 296 10.87 -19.86 10.58
CA MET A 296 10.91 -18.43 10.90
C MET A 296 12.15 -18.07 11.71
N SER A 297 12.47 -18.83 12.77
CA SER A 297 13.69 -18.64 13.57
C SER A 297 14.95 -18.77 12.73
N LYS A 298 15.04 -19.78 11.87
CA LYS A 298 16.20 -20.00 11.00
C LYS A 298 16.36 -18.86 9.99
N ARG A 299 15.26 -18.33 9.46
CA ARG A 299 15.33 -17.20 8.52
C ARG A 299 15.81 -15.94 9.21
N LEU A 300 15.26 -15.61 10.38
CA LEU A 300 15.69 -14.46 11.18
C LEU A 300 17.18 -14.54 11.58
N LEU A 301 17.70 -15.75 11.80
CA LEU A 301 19.14 -15.97 12.05
C LEU A 301 20.02 -15.67 10.84
N LEU A 302 19.56 -16.01 9.64
CA LEU A 302 20.33 -15.90 8.38
C LEU A 302 20.23 -14.51 7.75
N THR A 303 19.17 -13.78 8.03
CA THR A 303 18.92 -12.44 7.49
C THR A 303 19.95 -11.44 8.02
N GLU A 304 20.60 -10.71 7.11
CA GLU A 304 21.39 -9.52 7.44
C GLU A 304 20.64 -8.20 7.13
N ASP A 305 19.49 -8.30 6.45
CA ASP A 305 18.65 -7.17 6.10
C ASP A 305 17.69 -6.81 7.25
N LYS A 306 17.82 -5.59 7.79
CA LYS A 306 16.93 -5.06 8.83
C LYS A 306 15.47 -4.99 8.39
N LEU A 307 15.19 -4.77 7.10
CA LEU A 307 13.83 -4.80 6.54
C LEU A 307 13.18 -6.16 6.74
N GLU A 308 13.87 -7.20 6.28
CA GLU A 308 13.40 -8.56 6.37
C GLU A 308 13.27 -9.00 7.83
N ALA A 309 14.22 -8.63 8.70
CA ALA A 309 14.14 -8.91 10.13
C ALA A 309 12.92 -8.25 10.79
N ALA A 310 12.64 -6.97 10.49
CA ALA A 310 11.46 -6.27 10.99
C ALA A 310 10.15 -6.89 10.47
N SER A 311 10.12 -7.30 9.20
CA SER A 311 8.97 -8.00 8.62
C SER A 311 8.72 -9.35 9.31
N LEU A 312 9.78 -10.10 9.62
CA LEU A 312 9.70 -11.38 10.34
C LEU A 312 9.28 -11.22 11.80
N ALA A 313 9.73 -10.14 12.44
CA ALA A 313 9.35 -9.80 13.81
C ALA A 313 7.85 -9.49 13.91
N GLY A 314 7.31 -8.79 12.90
CA GLY A 314 5.93 -8.30 12.84
C GLY A 314 5.59 -7.27 13.92
N GLU A 315 4.29 -6.97 14.07
CA GLU A 315 3.83 -5.82 14.86
C GLU A 315 2.83 -6.21 15.94
N PHE A 316 3.00 -5.70 17.18
CA PHE A 316 2.03 -5.89 18.27
C PHE A 316 0.71 -5.16 18.04
N ARG A 317 0.75 -4.06 17.29
CA ARG A 317 -0.41 -3.28 16.91
C ARG A 317 -0.36 -3.09 15.41
N VAL A 318 -1.37 -3.62 14.73
CA VAL A 318 -1.57 -3.39 13.31
C VAL A 318 -1.66 -1.89 13.07
N GLU A 319 -0.67 -1.34 12.38
CA GLU A 319 -0.70 0.06 12.00
C GLU A 319 -1.71 0.27 10.86
N TYR A 320 -2.71 1.13 11.11
CA TYR A 320 -3.69 1.51 10.10
C TYR A 320 -3.31 2.85 9.50
N LEU A 321 -2.98 2.82 8.23
CA LEU A 321 -2.41 3.93 7.49
C LEU A 321 -3.44 4.50 6.51
N PRO A 322 -3.39 5.80 6.16
CA PRO A 322 -4.32 6.38 5.18
C PRO A 322 -4.35 5.56 3.88
N ALA A 323 -5.55 5.21 3.43
CA ALA A 323 -5.80 4.36 2.26
C ALA A 323 -6.26 5.17 1.02
N GLY A 324 -6.23 6.50 1.11
CA GLY A 324 -6.80 7.38 0.09
C GLY A 324 -8.33 7.26 0.01
N THR A 325 -8.86 7.61 -1.16
CA THR A 325 -10.27 7.40 -1.49
C THR A 325 -10.41 6.05 -2.19
N LEU A 326 -11.25 5.16 -1.66
CA LEU A 326 -11.45 3.81 -2.19
C LEU A 326 -12.88 3.67 -2.70
N THR A 327 -13.06 3.06 -3.88
CA THR A 327 -14.39 2.64 -4.35
C THR A 327 -14.53 1.15 -4.11
N LEU A 328 -15.34 0.78 -3.11
CA LEU A 328 -15.43 -0.58 -2.58
C LEU A 328 -16.77 -1.22 -2.96
N LEU A 329 -16.69 -2.42 -3.54
CA LEU A 329 -17.83 -3.29 -3.79
C LEU A 329 -17.93 -4.32 -2.69
N GLY A 330 -19.08 -4.41 -2.02
CA GLY A 330 -19.39 -5.45 -1.05
C GLY A 330 -19.53 -6.81 -1.75
N MET A 331 -18.70 -7.78 -1.34
CA MET A 331 -18.60 -9.10 -1.96
C MET A 331 -19.15 -10.22 -1.06
N GLY A 332 -19.66 -9.87 0.11
CA GLY A 332 -20.23 -10.79 1.09
C GLY A 332 -19.59 -10.67 2.47
N GLN A 333 -19.99 -11.57 3.35
CA GLN A 333 -19.59 -11.60 4.75
C GLN A 333 -19.38 -13.03 5.25
N ARG A 334 -18.53 -13.19 6.26
CA ARG A 334 -18.27 -14.48 6.92
C ARG A 334 -18.29 -14.28 8.42
N GLN A 335 -18.99 -15.17 9.13
CA GLN A 335 -18.94 -15.21 10.58
C GLN A 335 -17.73 -16.02 11.07
N PHE A 336 -17.14 -15.61 12.19
CA PHE A 336 -16.11 -16.40 12.85
C PHE A 336 -16.32 -16.45 14.36
N HIS A 337 -15.73 -17.48 14.97
CA HIS A 337 -15.61 -17.63 16.41
C HIS A 337 -14.15 -18.02 16.69
N SER A 338 -13.46 -17.17 17.43
CA SER A 338 -12.08 -17.40 17.83
C SER A 338 -12.03 -18.33 19.04
N LYS A 339 -11.01 -19.19 19.10
CA LYS A 339 -10.65 -19.94 20.31
C LYS A 339 -10.33 -19.00 21.48
N THR A 340 -9.87 -17.79 21.16
CA THR A 340 -9.63 -16.69 22.12
C THR A 340 -10.90 -15.94 22.52
N GLY A 341 -12.08 -16.56 22.45
CA GLY A 341 -13.33 -16.03 23.03
C GLY A 341 -13.81 -14.72 22.43
N TYR A 342 -13.54 -14.50 21.15
CA TYR A 342 -14.15 -13.44 20.34
C TYR A 342 -15.07 -14.07 19.30
N GLU A 343 -16.18 -13.42 18.99
CA GLU A 343 -16.99 -13.75 17.82
C GLU A 343 -17.29 -12.51 17.01
N GLY A 344 -17.55 -12.67 15.71
CA GLY A 344 -17.78 -11.52 14.87
C GLY A 344 -18.06 -11.88 13.42
N GLU A 345 -18.10 -10.85 12.60
CA GLU A 345 -18.30 -10.94 11.16
C GLU A 345 -17.16 -10.20 10.45
N THR A 346 -16.64 -10.82 9.40
CA THR A 346 -15.70 -10.21 8.46
C THR A 346 -16.44 -9.94 7.17
N TYR A 347 -16.42 -8.69 6.73
CA TYR A 347 -16.99 -8.20 5.48
C TYR A 347 -15.88 -8.07 4.45
N TYR A 348 -16.16 -8.53 3.23
CA TYR A 348 -15.18 -8.55 2.14
C TYR A 348 -15.56 -7.52 1.10
N PHE A 349 -14.56 -6.77 0.65
CA PHE A 349 -14.72 -5.75 -0.39
C PHE A 349 -13.72 -5.96 -1.51
N LEU A 350 -14.14 -5.66 -2.73
CA LEU A 350 -13.26 -5.55 -3.88
C LEU A 350 -13.16 -4.08 -4.29
N GLU A 351 -11.94 -3.54 -4.36
CA GLU A 351 -11.74 -2.17 -4.84
C GLU A 351 -11.79 -2.11 -6.37
N GLU A 352 -12.58 -1.19 -6.93
CA GLU A 352 -12.90 -1.20 -8.36
C GLU A 352 -11.71 -0.98 -9.30
N THR A 353 -10.78 -0.11 -8.91
CA THR A 353 -9.71 0.38 -9.78
C THR A 353 -8.51 -0.58 -9.80
N THR A 354 -8.08 -0.99 -8.62
CA THR A 354 -6.90 -1.83 -8.33
C THR A 354 -7.24 -3.32 -8.36
N GLN A 355 -8.53 -3.66 -8.20
CA GLN A 355 -9.02 -5.02 -8.03
C GLN A 355 -8.38 -5.74 -6.84
N GLU A 356 -7.98 -5.01 -5.80
CA GLU A 356 -7.45 -5.57 -4.56
C GLU A 356 -8.57 -5.87 -3.57
N TRP A 357 -8.37 -6.93 -2.78
CA TRP A 357 -9.29 -7.32 -1.72
C TRP A 357 -9.05 -6.48 -0.47
N TYR A 358 -10.14 -6.02 0.15
CA TYR A 358 -10.14 -5.36 1.45
C TYR A 358 -11.08 -6.07 2.41
N THR A 359 -10.77 -6.01 3.70
CA THR A 359 -11.63 -6.60 4.75
C THR A 359 -11.99 -5.60 5.83
N TYR A 360 -13.18 -5.74 6.38
CA TYR A 360 -13.56 -5.08 7.63
C TYR A 360 -14.05 -6.13 8.61
N THR A 361 -13.52 -6.13 9.84
CA THR A 361 -13.93 -7.08 10.86
C THR A 361 -14.62 -6.37 12.01
N ASN A 362 -15.86 -6.76 12.28
CA ASN A 362 -16.61 -6.36 13.45
C ASN A 362 -16.62 -7.53 14.46
N ALA A 363 -15.77 -7.43 15.49
CA ALA A 363 -15.58 -8.46 16.50
C ALA A 363 -16.06 -8.00 17.88
N ARG A 364 -16.64 -8.92 18.65
CA ARG A 364 -17.08 -8.71 20.03
C ARG A 364 -16.53 -9.81 20.97
N PRO A 365 -16.09 -9.46 22.19
CA PRO A 365 -15.67 -10.46 23.17
C PRO A 365 -16.89 -11.21 23.72
N VAL A 366 -16.78 -12.52 23.85
CA VAL A 366 -17.87 -13.39 24.33
C VAL A 366 -17.72 -13.75 25.83
N TYR A 367 -16.59 -13.38 26.45
CA TYR A 367 -16.25 -13.73 27.84
C TYR A 367 -17.18 -13.15 28.91
N TYR A 368 -17.77 -11.98 28.67
CA TYR A 368 -18.60 -11.27 29.65
C TYR A 368 -20.10 -11.59 29.52
N ASP A 369 -20.51 -12.29 28.46
CA ASP A 369 -21.93 -12.45 28.13
C ASP A 369 -22.53 -13.68 28.84
N THR A 370 -22.64 -13.59 30.17
CA THR A 370 -23.24 -14.62 31.04
C THR A 370 -24.77 -14.60 31.08
N LYS A 371 -25.42 -13.78 30.25
CA LYS A 371 -26.88 -13.79 30.12
C LYS A 371 -27.26 -13.64 28.67
N ASN A 372 -28.12 -14.55 28.20
CA ASN A 372 -28.88 -14.49 26.95
C ASN A 372 -29.42 -13.08 26.64
N ARG A 373 -28.58 -12.19 26.12
CA ARG A 373 -28.99 -11.13 25.21
C ARG A 373 -28.90 -11.68 23.79
N ALA A 374 -29.59 -12.80 23.56
CA ALA A 374 -30.08 -13.16 22.24
C ALA A 374 -31.24 -12.21 21.88
N GLY A 375 -30.95 -10.91 21.85
CA GLY A 375 -31.85 -9.88 21.37
C GLY A 375 -31.46 -9.57 19.93
N GLN A 376 -32.30 -9.97 18.99
CA GLN A 376 -32.45 -9.29 17.69
C GLN A 376 -32.64 -7.80 17.98
N GLY A 377 -31.57 -6.98 17.99
CA GLY A 377 -31.68 -5.62 18.52
C GLY A 377 -30.55 -4.65 18.22
N GLU A 378 -29.35 -5.10 17.88
CA GLU A 378 -28.33 -4.25 17.27
C GLU A 378 -27.74 -4.98 16.07
N LYS A 379 -28.46 -4.95 14.93
CA LYS A 379 -27.77 -5.00 13.65
C LYS A 379 -26.81 -3.82 13.68
N GLY A 380 -25.52 -4.09 13.91
CA GLY A 380 -24.51 -3.05 14.06
C GLY A 380 -24.65 -2.08 12.90
N ARG A 381 -24.74 -0.77 13.21
CA ARG A 381 -24.69 0.24 12.15
C ARG A 381 -23.38 0.07 11.40
N ALA A 382 -23.43 0.20 10.08
CA ALA A 382 -22.22 0.21 9.30
C ALA A 382 -21.26 1.32 9.80
N PRO A 383 -19.93 1.09 9.77
CA PRO A 383 -18.95 2.10 10.15
C PRO A 383 -18.98 3.30 9.18
N TRP A 384 -18.09 4.26 9.39
CA TRP A 384 -17.84 5.37 8.44
C TRP A 384 -19.05 6.30 8.21
N GLN A 385 -19.90 6.44 9.24
CA GLN A 385 -21.08 7.31 9.23
C GLN A 385 -22.16 6.88 8.22
N LEU A 386 -22.10 5.62 7.76
CA LEU A 386 -23.11 5.04 6.90
C LEU A 386 -24.42 4.85 7.67
N LEU A 387 -25.53 5.14 6.98
CA LEU A 387 -26.88 4.93 7.51
C LEU A 387 -27.44 3.54 7.17
N CYS A 388 -26.69 2.71 6.44
CA CYS A 388 -27.07 1.35 6.11
C CYS A 388 -26.70 0.36 7.22
N SER A 389 -27.34 -0.80 7.18
CA SER A 389 -26.95 -1.96 7.97
C SER A 389 -25.66 -2.59 7.43
N LEU A 390 -25.00 -3.39 8.26
CA LEU A 390 -23.85 -4.18 7.82
C LEU A 390 -24.21 -5.25 6.77
N GLU A 391 -25.44 -5.78 6.79
CA GLU A 391 -25.95 -6.69 5.75
C GLU A 391 -26.03 -5.97 4.39
N GLU A 392 -26.59 -4.75 4.36
CA GLU A 392 -26.64 -3.92 3.14
C GLU A 392 -25.26 -3.48 2.66
N LEU A 393 -24.33 -3.26 3.59
CA LEU A 393 -22.93 -2.96 3.27
C LEU A 393 -22.24 -4.16 2.60
N SER A 394 -22.56 -5.39 3.02
CA SER A 394 -21.94 -6.62 2.51
C SER A 394 -22.21 -6.87 1.03
N GLU A 395 -23.27 -6.27 0.47
CA GLU A 395 -23.64 -6.34 -0.96
C GLU A 395 -23.68 -4.94 -1.60
N GLY A 396 -23.17 -3.92 -0.92
CA GLY A 396 -23.29 -2.52 -1.29
C GLY A 396 -22.11 -1.98 -2.09
N ARG A 397 -22.34 -0.98 -2.93
CA ARG A 397 -21.27 -0.16 -3.50
C ARG A 397 -21.08 1.08 -2.63
N ILE A 398 -19.85 1.32 -2.18
CA ILE A 398 -19.52 2.51 -1.38
C ILE A 398 -18.29 3.24 -1.92
N MET A 399 -18.24 4.54 -1.68
CA MET A 399 -17.02 5.33 -1.82
C MET A 399 -16.56 5.75 -0.43
N LEU A 400 -15.38 5.28 -0.03
CA LEU A 400 -14.78 5.52 1.27
C LEU A 400 -13.74 6.64 1.17
N TYR A 401 -13.95 7.71 1.94
CA TYR A 401 -13.06 8.85 2.07
C TYR A 401 -12.31 8.81 3.40
N ASN A 402 -11.04 9.23 3.36
CA ASN A 402 -10.15 9.26 4.53
C ASN A 402 -10.11 7.90 5.27
N GLY A 403 -10.30 6.81 4.52
CA GLY A 403 -10.17 5.46 5.05
C GLY A 403 -8.74 5.22 5.53
N LYS A 404 -8.59 4.36 6.54
CA LYS A 404 -7.28 3.81 6.89
C LYS A 404 -7.31 2.30 6.75
N ALA A 405 -6.28 1.74 6.15
CA ALA A 405 -6.09 0.31 5.96
C ALA A 405 -4.74 -0.13 6.54
N SER A 406 -4.66 -1.37 7.02
CA SER A 406 -3.37 -1.99 7.30
C SER A 406 -2.64 -2.32 5.99
N LEU A 407 -1.35 -2.70 6.10
CA LEU A 407 -0.61 -3.29 4.97
C LEU A 407 -1.31 -4.54 4.39
N GLU A 408 -2.14 -5.19 5.21
CA GLU A 408 -2.95 -6.35 4.83
C GLU A 408 -4.33 -5.98 4.31
N HIS A 409 -4.55 -4.74 3.90
CA HIS A 409 -5.84 -4.27 3.38
C HIS A 409 -7.02 -4.45 4.34
N ARG A 410 -6.75 -4.51 5.65
CA ARG A 410 -7.80 -4.49 6.68
C ARG A 410 -8.19 -3.05 6.93
N LEU A 411 -9.45 -2.70 6.69
CA LEU A 411 -10.01 -1.38 6.92
C LEU A 411 -10.24 -1.13 8.41
N SER A 412 -9.94 0.07 8.86
CA SER A 412 -10.23 0.55 10.22
C SER A 412 -11.65 1.11 10.33
N ALA A 413 -12.25 1.00 11.52
CA ALA A 413 -13.48 1.71 11.87
C ALA A 413 -13.20 3.13 12.43
N THR A 414 -12.24 3.86 11.86
CA THR A 414 -11.91 5.21 12.36
C THR A 414 -13.08 6.17 12.17
N THR A 415 -13.32 7.05 13.15
CA THR A 415 -14.37 8.08 13.09
C THR A 415 -14.05 9.21 12.11
N GLU A 416 -12.79 9.34 11.70
CA GLU A 416 -12.32 10.30 10.68
C GLU A 416 -12.78 9.91 9.26
N ALA A 417 -13.04 8.63 9.03
CA ALA A 417 -13.46 8.12 7.74
C ALA A 417 -14.96 8.35 7.52
N LYS A 418 -15.33 8.68 6.28
CA LYS A 418 -16.70 8.87 5.83
C LYS A 418 -16.92 8.03 4.59
N ALA A 419 -18.09 7.43 4.45
CA ALA A 419 -18.46 6.73 3.24
C ALA A 419 -19.81 7.19 2.68
N GLU A 420 -19.93 7.16 1.35
CA GLU A 420 -21.18 7.33 0.64
C GLU A 420 -21.65 5.98 0.12
N TYR A 421 -22.94 5.68 0.30
CA TYR A 421 -23.57 4.43 -0.15
C TYR A 421 -24.33 4.65 -1.45
N PHE A 422 -24.03 3.85 -2.47
CA PHE A 422 -24.61 3.95 -3.81
C PHE A 422 -25.69 2.89 -4.09
N GLY A 423 -26.13 2.16 -3.07
CA GLY A 423 -27.07 1.05 -3.25
C GLY A 423 -26.37 -0.30 -3.36
N ARG A 424 -27.16 -1.32 -3.72
CA ARG A 424 -26.64 -2.66 -4.01
C ARG A 424 -25.68 -2.59 -5.19
N ALA A 425 -24.54 -3.24 -5.06
CA ALA A 425 -23.54 -3.32 -6.10
C ALA A 425 -24.10 -4.11 -7.30
N ASP A 426 -24.15 -3.47 -8.47
CA ASP A 426 -24.39 -4.13 -9.75
C ASP A 426 -23.03 -4.49 -10.34
N ILE A 427 -22.64 -5.76 -10.18
CA ILE A 427 -21.26 -6.22 -10.44
C ILE A 427 -21.25 -7.11 -11.68
N ASP A 428 -20.73 -6.58 -12.78
CA ASP A 428 -20.28 -7.42 -13.89
C ASP A 428 -18.91 -8.01 -13.56
N LEU A 429 -18.94 -9.23 -13.04
CA LEU A 429 -17.75 -9.94 -12.54
C LEU A 429 -16.66 -10.13 -13.59
N LYS A 430 -17.02 -10.14 -14.89
CA LYS A 430 -16.07 -10.32 -16.01
C LYS A 430 -15.10 -9.15 -16.15
N ASN A 431 -15.43 -7.98 -15.57
CA ASN A 431 -14.54 -6.82 -15.54
C ASN A 431 -13.38 -7.00 -14.55
N TYR A 432 -13.50 -7.91 -13.58
CA TYR A 432 -12.51 -8.14 -12.53
C TYR A 432 -11.56 -9.30 -12.87
N LYS A 433 -10.94 -9.24 -14.06
CA LYS A 433 -10.09 -10.31 -14.62
C LYS A 433 -8.93 -10.76 -13.73
N LYS A 434 -8.47 -9.92 -12.79
CA LYS A 434 -7.42 -10.27 -11.83
C LYS A 434 -7.90 -11.26 -10.78
N GLN A 435 -9.20 -11.22 -10.45
CA GLN A 435 -9.81 -12.01 -9.40
C GLN A 435 -10.76 -13.09 -9.94
N TYR A 436 -11.19 -12.98 -11.19
CA TYR A 436 -12.17 -13.85 -11.87
C TYR A 436 -11.50 -14.95 -12.70
N TYR A 437 -11.90 -16.20 -12.45
CA TYR A 437 -11.32 -17.40 -13.05
C TYR A 437 -12.38 -18.37 -13.58
N GLU A 438 -12.26 -18.71 -14.86
CA GLU A 438 -12.97 -19.83 -15.53
C GLU A 438 -12.04 -21.01 -15.82
N ASP A 439 -10.75 -20.75 -16.03
CA ASP A 439 -9.71 -21.77 -16.24
C ASP A 439 -9.02 -22.11 -14.91
N PHE A 440 -9.21 -23.34 -14.43
CA PHE A 440 -8.70 -23.75 -13.12
C PHE A 440 -7.20 -24.06 -13.14
N LEU A 441 -6.61 -24.33 -14.31
CA LEU A 441 -5.15 -24.44 -14.43
C LEU A 441 -4.51 -23.06 -14.27
N LYS A 442 -5.05 -22.04 -14.94
CA LYS A 442 -4.58 -20.66 -14.78
C LYS A 442 -4.67 -20.21 -13.32
N LEU A 443 -5.81 -20.48 -12.67
CA LEU A 443 -5.99 -20.22 -11.24
C LEU A 443 -4.90 -20.88 -10.39
N TYR A 444 -4.62 -22.17 -10.64
CA TYR A 444 -3.58 -22.90 -9.91
C TYR A 444 -2.19 -22.30 -10.12
N GLU A 445 -1.84 -21.95 -11.36
CA GLU A 445 -0.54 -21.37 -11.70
C GLU A 445 -0.32 -20.01 -11.04
N GLU A 446 -1.35 -19.16 -11.03
CA GLU A 446 -1.26 -17.81 -10.47
C GLU A 446 -1.34 -17.78 -8.94
N ARG A 447 -2.20 -18.61 -8.33
CA ARG A 447 -2.51 -18.52 -6.89
C ARG A 447 -1.84 -19.57 -6.01
N ILE A 448 -1.49 -20.74 -6.56
CA ILE A 448 -1.08 -21.90 -5.74
C ILE A 448 0.31 -22.44 -6.08
N LYS A 449 0.73 -22.50 -7.34
CA LYS A 449 1.97 -23.17 -7.77
C LYS A 449 3.21 -22.72 -6.98
N ASN A 450 3.26 -21.43 -6.63
CA ASN A 450 4.36 -20.82 -5.88
C ASN A 450 3.92 -20.31 -4.50
N SER A 451 2.74 -20.70 -3.99
CA SER A 451 2.25 -20.20 -2.69
C SER A 451 3.17 -20.59 -1.53
N TRP A 452 3.82 -21.76 -1.63
CA TRP A 452 4.81 -22.24 -0.65
C TRP A 452 6.09 -21.39 -0.61
N LEU A 453 6.47 -20.73 -1.72
CA LEU A 453 7.60 -19.78 -1.75
C LEU A 453 7.25 -18.46 -1.05
N LYS A 454 5.97 -18.07 -1.05
CA LYS A 454 5.50 -16.86 -0.35
C LYS A 454 5.43 -17.07 1.17
N GLU A 455 5.03 -18.26 1.60
CA GLU A 455 5.19 -18.70 3.00
C GLU A 455 6.66 -18.62 3.46
N GLU A 456 7.62 -18.87 2.56
CA GLU A 456 9.05 -18.70 2.85
C GLU A 456 9.47 -17.24 2.95
N GLN A 457 8.81 -16.35 2.21
CA GLN A 457 9.06 -14.90 2.22
C GLN A 457 8.39 -14.17 3.39
N GLY A 458 7.67 -14.88 4.27
CA GLY A 458 7.20 -14.34 5.54
C GLY A 458 6.03 -13.38 5.37
N THR A 459 5.25 -13.58 4.30
CA THR A 459 3.98 -12.88 4.12
C THR A 459 3.03 -13.26 5.24
N ASN A 460 2.41 -12.25 5.84
CA ASN A 460 1.53 -12.41 7.00
C ASN A 460 0.29 -13.26 6.65
N GLU A 461 -0.28 -13.97 7.62
CA GLU A 461 -1.34 -14.97 7.39
C GLU A 461 -2.61 -14.38 6.76
N ASN A 462 -2.97 -13.13 7.09
CA ASN A 462 -4.11 -12.45 6.46
C ASN A 462 -3.82 -12.03 5.01
N LEU A 463 -2.59 -11.62 4.69
CA LEU A 463 -2.18 -11.34 3.31
C LEU A 463 -2.29 -12.61 2.46
N ASN A 464 -1.85 -13.75 2.99
CA ASN A 464 -2.03 -15.05 2.34
C ASN A 464 -3.51 -15.39 2.15
N GLN A 465 -4.37 -15.06 3.12
CA GLN A 465 -5.81 -15.28 2.99
C GLN A 465 -6.46 -14.41 1.91
N LEU A 466 -6.06 -13.14 1.77
CA LEU A 466 -6.55 -12.26 0.70
C LEU A 466 -6.07 -12.69 -0.67
N GLU A 467 -4.83 -13.16 -0.79
CA GLU A 467 -4.32 -13.72 -2.04
C GLU A 467 -5.02 -15.02 -2.44
N GLN A 468 -5.57 -15.75 -1.47
CA GLN A 468 -6.38 -16.95 -1.67
C GLN A 468 -7.85 -16.66 -2.02
N MET A 469 -8.30 -15.40 -1.87
CA MET A 469 -9.65 -15.01 -2.23
C MET A 469 -9.80 -14.89 -3.75
N VAL A 470 -10.79 -15.61 -4.28
CA VAL A 470 -11.00 -15.72 -5.73
C VAL A 470 -12.47 -15.79 -6.09
N LEU A 471 -12.78 -15.30 -7.30
CA LEU A 471 -14.05 -15.48 -7.99
C LEU A 471 -13.87 -16.62 -8.99
N ILE A 472 -14.64 -17.70 -8.83
CA ILE A 472 -14.57 -18.88 -9.69
C ILE A 472 -15.92 -19.08 -10.37
N LYS A 473 -15.91 -19.09 -11.70
CA LYS A 473 -17.06 -19.47 -12.52
C LYS A 473 -16.84 -20.89 -13.06
N PRO A 474 -17.53 -21.92 -12.50
CA PRO A 474 -17.49 -23.26 -13.06
C PRO A 474 -18.30 -23.34 -14.34
N ALA A 475 -17.87 -24.22 -15.26
CA ALA A 475 -18.65 -24.64 -16.41
C ALA A 475 -19.77 -25.63 -16.01
N SER A 476 -19.53 -26.47 -15.00
CA SER A 476 -20.54 -27.38 -14.46
C SER A 476 -20.31 -27.70 -12.99
N ILE A 477 -21.35 -28.19 -12.33
CA ILE A 477 -21.29 -28.69 -10.95
C ILE A 477 -21.80 -30.12 -10.89
N LYS A 478 -21.20 -30.95 -10.02
CA LYS A 478 -21.61 -32.35 -9.80
C LYS A 478 -21.49 -32.74 -8.33
N ASN A 479 -22.06 -33.89 -7.98
CA ASN A 479 -21.86 -34.58 -6.69
C ASN A 479 -22.06 -33.67 -5.46
N ALA A 480 -23.12 -32.86 -5.46
CA ALA A 480 -23.52 -32.06 -4.31
C ALA A 480 -24.11 -32.97 -3.22
N VAL A 481 -23.34 -33.26 -2.18
CA VAL A 481 -23.69 -34.23 -1.13
C VAL A 481 -23.33 -33.71 0.25
N PHE A 482 -24.20 -33.98 1.23
CA PHE A 482 -23.90 -33.83 2.65
C PHE A 482 -23.53 -35.18 3.26
N ASP A 483 -22.31 -35.30 3.76
CA ASP A 483 -21.83 -36.45 4.52
C ASP A 483 -22.24 -36.30 5.99
N ALA A 484 -23.22 -37.10 6.42
CA ALA A 484 -23.71 -37.09 7.80
C ALA A 484 -22.71 -37.62 8.83
N ILE A 485 -21.73 -38.44 8.42
CA ILE A 485 -20.70 -38.99 9.31
C ILE A 485 -19.61 -37.95 9.52
N ARG A 486 -19.10 -37.37 8.42
CA ARG A 486 -18.08 -36.32 8.47
C ARG A 486 -18.63 -34.95 8.86
N GLN A 487 -19.97 -34.81 8.91
CA GLN A 487 -20.65 -33.54 9.17
C GLN A 487 -20.16 -32.47 8.18
N GLN A 488 -20.19 -32.79 6.89
CA GLN A 488 -19.54 -31.97 5.87
C GLN A 488 -20.35 -31.96 4.58
N TYR A 489 -20.57 -30.76 4.03
CA TYR A 489 -21.10 -30.57 2.70
C TYR A 489 -19.97 -30.47 1.68
N SER A 490 -20.15 -31.11 0.52
CA SER A 490 -19.23 -30.99 -0.60
C SER A 490 -19.95 -30.90 -1.94
N MET A 491 -19.37 -30.13 -2.87
CA MET A 491 -19.80 -29.99 -4.25
C MET A 491 -18.58 -29.93 -5.17
N GLU A 492 -18.61 -30.67 -6.27
CA GLU A 492 -17.54 -30.64 -7.26
C GLU A 492 -17.82 -29.55 -8.30
N LEU A 493 -16.86 -28.65 -8.47
CA LEU A 493 -16.87 -27.60 -9.48
C LEU A 493 -15.94 -28.03 -10.62
N TYR A 494 -16.38 -27.90 -11.88
CA TYR A 494 -15.58 -28.26 -13.05
C TYR A 494 -15.41 -27.07 -14.00
N ASP A 495 -14.20 -26.87 -14.52
CA ASP A 495 -13.93 -25.98 -15.66
C ASP A 495 -14.32 -26.64 -17.00
N THR A 496 -14.17 -25.90 -18.10
CA THR A 496 -14.44 -26.40 -19.46
C THR A 496 -13.49 -27.50 -19.91
N ALA A 497 -12.32 -27.61 -19.28
CA ALA A 497 -11.33 -28.68 -19.48
C ALA A 497 -11.55 -29.88 -18.54
N ASN A 498 -12.67 -29.92 -17.81
CA ASN A 498 -13.03 -30.97 -16.85
C ASN A 498 -12.03 -31.14 -15.69
N ARG A 499 -11.33 -30.07 -15.32
CA ARG A 499 -10.51 -29.99 -14.10
C ARG A 499 -11.39 -29.61 -12.93
N MET A 500 -11.11 -30.19 -11.75
CA MET A 500 -12.01 -30.14 -10.61
C MET A 500 -11.45 -29.31 -9.44
N ILE A 501 -12.32 -28.49 -8.83
CA ILE A 501 -12.12 -27.90 -7.51
C ILE A 501 -13.25 -28.37 -6.59
N LEU A 502 -12.92 -28.75 -5.36
CA LEU A 502 -13.90 -29.23 -4.39
C LEU A 502 -14.37 -28.07 -3.50
N LEU A 503 -15.62 -27.63 -3.68
CA LEU A 503 -16.26 -26.71 -2.74
C LEU A 503 -16.64 -27.50 -1.48
N GLN A 504 -16.24 -27.02 -0.30
CA GLN A 504 -16.41 -27.75 0.96
C GLN A 504 -16.81 -26.83 2.11
N ILE A 505 -17.78 -27.27 2.93
CA ILE A 505 -18.19 -26.59 4.17
C ILE A 505 -18.36 -27.62 5.27
N ALA A 506 -17.71 -27.40 6.42
CA ALA A 506 -17.96 -28.17 7.63
C ALA A 506 -19.26 -27.70 8.29
N TYR A 507 -20.10 -28.65 8.71
CA TYR A 507 -21.35 -28.36 9.38
C TYR A 507 -21.10 -27.65 10.71
N SER A 508 -21.86 -26.59 10.91
CA SER A 508 -22.07 -25.98 12.22
C SER A 508 -23.53 -25.54 12.31
N LYS A 509 -24.03 -25.25 13.52
CA LYS A 509 -25.37 -24.68 13.69
C LYS A 509 -25.56 -23.40 12.87
N LYS A 510 -24.49 -22.62 12.67
CA LYS A 510 -24.49 -21.37 11.90
C LYS A 510 -24.49 -21.66 10.38
N GLU A 511 -23.70 -22.63 9.92
CA GLU A 511 -23.57 -22.99 8.48
C GLU A 511 -24.72 -23.84 7.93
N ASN A 512 -25.62 -24.33 8.78
CA ASN A 512 -26.77 -25.13 8.36
C ASN A 512 -27.63 -24.40 7.29
N TYR A 513 -27.78 -23.09 7.40
CA TYR A 513 -28.51 -22.30 6.39
C TYR A 513 -27.79 -22.29 5.05
N THR A 514 -26.47 -22.04 5.05
CA THR A 514 -25.60 -22.05 3.87
C THR A 514 -25.65 -23.41 3.16
N ILE A 515 -25.51 -24.50 3.92
CA ILE A 515 -25.54 -25.87 3.39
C ILE A 515 -26.90 -26.16 2.74
N ARG A 516 -28.01 -25.90 3.43
CA ARG A 516 -29.36 -26.08 2.88
C ARG A 516 -29.64 -25.20 1.67
N PHE A 517 -29.00 -24.05 1.59
CA PHE A 517 -29.09 -23.19 0.43
C PHE A 517 -28.33 -23.81 -0.77
N LEU A 518 -27.09 -24.25 -0.58
CA LEU A 518 -26.28 -24.86 -1.64
C LEU A 518 -26.91 -26.16 -2.16
N GLU A 519 -27.50 -26.98 -1.30
CA GLU A 519 -28.29 -28.15 -1.72
C GLU A 519 -29.46 -27.77 -2.65
N ARG A 520 -30.18 -26.68 -2.33
CA ARG A 520 -31.28 -26.19 -3.17
C ARG A 520 -30.76 -25.61 -4.49
N LEU A 521 -29.65 -24.89 -4.46
CA LEU A 521 -29.00 -24.34 -5.65
C LEU A 521 -28.58 -25.47 -6.60
N ALA A 522 -27.90 -26.50 -6.08
CA ALA A 522 -27.47 -27.65 -6.87
C ALA A 522 -28.64 -28.34 -7.58
N ARG A 523 -29.75 -28.59 -6.86
CA ARG A 523 -30.96 -29.18 -7.45
C ARG A 523 -31.61 -28.31 -8.51
N ARG A 524 -31.54 -26.98 -8.39
CA ARG A 524 -32.09 -26.05 -9.39
C ARG A 524 -31.25 -26.04 -10.66
N ILE A 525 -29.93 -26.10 -10.52
CA ILE A 525 -28.98 -26.18 -11.63
C ILE A 525 -29.15 -27.52 -12.37
N GLU A 526 -29.25 -28.63 -11.64
CA GLU A 526 -29.50 -29.96 -12.21
C GLU A 526 -30.81 -30.01 -13.03
N LYS A 527 -31.84 -29.29 -12.59
CA LYS A 527 -33.12 -29.15 -13.31
C LYS A 527 -33.10 -28.12 -14.44
N GLY A 528 -31.97 -27.45 -14.70
CA GLY A 528 -31.86 -26.39 -15.71
C GLY A 528 -32.65 -25.12 -15.40
N VAL A 529 -33.03 -24.90 -14.14
CA VAL A 529 -33.83 -23.73 -13.72
C VAL A 529 -32.97 -22.49 -13.54
N VAL A 530 -31.69 -22.68 -13.24
CA VAL A 530 -30.71 -21.61 -13.02
C VAL A 530 -29.39 -22.05 -13.64
N GLU A 531 -28.66 -21.11 -14.24
CA GLU A 531 -27.29 -21.36 -14.68
C GLU A 531 -26.35 -21.56 -13.49
N VAL A 532 -25.16 -22.09 -13.77
CA VAL A 532 -24.12 -22.23 -12.75
C VAL A 532 -23.63 -20.83 -12.34
N PRO A 533 -23.73 -20.44 -11.06
CA PRO A 533 -23.30 -19.11 -10.62
C PRO A 533 -21.78 -19.01 -10.52
N CYS A 534 -21.28 -17.78 -10.41
CA CYS A 534 -19.92 -17.54 -9.97
C CYS A 534 -19.85 -17.62 -8.45
N PHE A 535 -18.84 -18.31 -7.91
CA PHE A 535 -18.60 -18.44 -6.47
C PHE A 535 -17.46 -17.52 -6.05
N PHE A 536 -17.67 -16.77 -4.97
CA PHE A 536 -16.61 -16.09 -4.24
C PHE A 536 -16.22 -16.92 -3.02
N GLY A 537 -14.92 -17.19 -2.85
CA GLY A 537 -14.45 -17.98 -1.73
C GLY A 537 -12.96 -17.92 -1.51
N ILE A 538 -12.51 -18.64 -0.48
CA ILE A 538 -11.10 -18.76 -0.10
C ILE A 538 -10.59 -20.11 -0.60
N LEU A 539 -9.60 -20.07 -1.48
CA LEU A 539 -8.96 -21.23 -2.07
C LEU A 539 -7.88 -21.78 -1.13
N TYR A 540 -7.88 -23.09 -0.91
CA TYR A 540 -6.86 -23.75 -0.09
C TYR A 540 -6.53 -25.13 -0.65
N LYS A 541 -5.38 -25.67 -0.22
CA LYS A 541 -4.91 -27.00 -0.61
C LYS A 541 -4.96 -27.93 0.59
N GLU A 542 -5.60 -29.08 0.43
CA GLU A 542 -5.71 -30.10 1.47
C GLU A 542 -5.67 -31.48 0.81
N GLU A 543 -4.86 -32.40 1.34
CA GLU A 543 -4.70 -33.76 0.81
C GLU A 543 -4.37 -33.82 -0.70
N GLY A 544 -3.58 -32.85 -1.18
CA GLY A 544 -3.21 -32.76 -2.60
C GLY A 544 -4.33 -32.30 -3.53
N LYS A 545 -5.49 -31.91 -3.00
CA LYS A 545 -6.63 -31.38 -3.77
C LYS A 545 -6.78 -29.88 -3.54
N LEU A 546 -7.23 -29.18 -4.58
CA LEU A 546 -7.70 -27.81 -4.44
C LEU A 546 -9.13 -27.80 -3.91
N LYS A 547 -9.33 -27.01 -2.86
CA LYS A 547 -10.62 -26.85 -2.20
C LYS A 547 -10.99 -25.39 -2.09
N LEU A 548 -12.29 -25.11 -2.10
CA LEU A 548 -12.85 -23.77 -1.97
C LEU A 548 -13.79 -23.71 -0.78
N TYR A 549 -13.51 -22.81 0.17
CA TYR A 549 -14.50 -22.43 1.17
C TYR A 549 -15.35 -21.28 0.60
N PRO A 550 -16.65 -21.48 0.36
CA PRO A 550 -17.50 -20.46 -0.24
C PRO A 550 -17.89 -19.39 0.79
N ILE A 551 -17.81 -18.12 0.37
CA ILE A 551 -18.29 -16.96 1.15
C ILE A 551 -19.60 -16.45 0.56
N HIS A 552 -19.64 -16.25 -0.76
CA HIS A 552 -20.79 -15.71 -1.46
C HIS A 552 -20.92 -16.33 -2.87
N TYR A 553 -22.06 -16.16 -3.53
CA TYR A 553 -22.24 -16.53 -4.93
C TYR A 553 -23.02 -15.45 -5.66
N PHE A 554 -22.76 -15.33 -6.95
CA PHE A 554 -23.36 -14.32 -7.81
C PHE A 554 -24.02 -15.01 -9.00
N ASN A 555 -25.30 -14.74 -9.20
CA ASN A 555 -25.96 -15.10 -10.45
C ASN A 555 -25.50 -14.08 -11.49
N GLU A 556 -25.00 -14.54 -12.65
CA GLU A 556 -24.77 -13.61 -13.76
C GLU A 556 -26.14 -13.04 -14.18
N PRO A 557 -26.23 -11.73 -14.45
CA PRO A 557 -27.37 -11.21 -15.19
C PRO A 557 -27.39 -11.90 -16.56
N ALA A 558 -28.57 -12.39 -16.95
CA ALA A 558 -28.82 -13.01 -18.24
C ALA A 558 -28.56 -12.04 -19.40
#